data_AF-X0XTM3-F1
#
_entry.id   AF-X0XTM3-F1
#
_cell.length_a   1.000
_cell.length_b   1.000
_cell.length_c   1.000
_cell.angle_alpha   90.00
_cell.angle_beta   90.00
_cell.angle_gamma   90.00
#
_symmetry.space_group_name_H-M   'P 1'
#
loop_
_entity.id
_entity.type
_entity.pdbx_description
1 polymer ?
#
loop_
_entity_poly.entity_id
_entity_poly.type
_entity_poly.pdbx_seq_one_letter_code
_entity_poly.pdbx_strand_id
1 'polypeptide(L)'
;MVYPDGTVICKDLDDKSYLFRILAVMSGEKWCHPKSWYSKELQDKLKKRAKKVARELIKEGKANRVVFVDDVHFKFPHFHIQVCLQ
;
A
#
# COMPACT_ATOMS: atom_id res chain seq x y z
N MET A 1 4.75 8.77 -3.69
CA MET A 1 4.85 9.73 -2.56
C MET A 1 5.76 9.13 -1.51
N VAL A 2 6.79 9.86 -1.05
CA VAL A 2 7.71 9.40 0.00
C VAL A 2 7.48 10.26 1.25
N TYR A 3 7.35 9.63 2.42
CA TYR A 3 7.18 10.30 3.71
C TYR A 3 8.52 10.41 4.45
N PRO A 4 8.68 11.35 5.40
CA PRO A 4 9.93 11.53 6.16
C PRO A 4 10.39 10.29 6.94
N ASP A 5 9.48 9.39 7.29
CA ASP A 5 9.78 8.13 7.98
C ASP A 5 10.16 6.99 7.04
N GLY A 6 10.30 7.25 5.73
CA GLY A 6 10.67 6.28 4.72
C GLY A 6 9.50 5.44 4.19
N THR A 7 8.25 5.73 4.57
CA THR A 7 7.11 5.12 3.87
C THR A 7 7.01 5.65 2.45
N VAL A 8 6.75 4.75 1.51
CA VAL A 8 6.46 5.04 0.11
C VAL A 8 5.05 4.56 -0.21
N ILE A 9 4.28 5.44 -0.86
CA ILE A 9 3.00 5.09 -1.47
C ILE A 9 3.16 5.23 -2.98
N CYS A 10 3.19 4.10 -3.68
CA CYS A 10 3.13 4.02 -5.12
C CYS A 10 1.65 4.02 -5.51
N LYS A 11 1.27 5.02 -6.29
CA LYS A 11 -0.05 5.10 -6.91
C LYS A 11 0.03 4.45 -8.28
N ASP A 12 -1.10 3.99 -8.80
CA ASP A 12 -1.27 3.68 -10.22
C ASP A 12 -0.36 2.55 -10.72
N LEU A 13 -0.29 1.46 -9.96
CA LEU A 13 0.28 0.23 -10.49
C LEU A 13 -0.79 -0.44 -11.36
N ASP A 14 -0.48 -0.56 -12.65
CA ASP A 14 -1.31 -1.26 -13.62
C ASP A 14 -1.53 -2.72 -13.17
N ASP A 15 -2.78 -3.16 -13.22
CA ASP A 15 -3.21 -4.49 -12.79
C ASP A 15 -4.30 -4.99 -13.72
N LYS A 16 -4.15 -6.19 -14.27
CA LYS A 16 -5.12 -6.74 -15.25
C LYS A 16 -6.50 -7.01 -14.64
N SER A 17 -6.59 -7.10 -13.31
CA SER A 17 -7.82 -7.47 -12.59
C SER A 17 -8.49 -6.30 -11.87
N TYR A 18 -7.83 -5.15 -11.78
CA TYR A 18 -8.32 -3.99 -11.04
C TYR A 18 -8.04 -2.70 -11.81
N LEU A 19 -8.88 -1.69 -11.65
CA LEU A 19 -8.67 -0.41 -12.34
C LEU A 19 -7.40 0.30 -11.85
N PHE A 20 -7.13 0.21 -10.53
CA PHE A 20 -5.93 0.75 -9.92
C PHE A 20 -5.45 -0.12 -8.77
N ARG A 21 -4.14 -0.16 -8.57
CA ARG A 21 -3.53 -0.68 -7.35
C ARG A 21 -2.65 0.36 -6.68
N ILE A 22 -2.89 0.58 -5.40
CA ILE A 22 -1.99 1.33 -4.51
C ILE A 22 -1.08 0.34 -3.80
N LEU A 23 0.21 0.64 -3.75
CA LEU A 23 1.19 -0.13 -2.99
C LEU A 23 1.83 0.75 -1.93
N ALA A 24 1.76 0.31 -0.67
CA ALA A 24 2.25 1.02 0.49
C ALA A 24 3.33 0.20 1.21
N VAL A 25 4.54 0.76 1.25
CA VAL A 25 5.80 0.04 1.52
C VAL A 25 6.80 0.94 2.21
N MET A 26 7.93 0.39 2.64
CA MET A 26 9.06 1.17 3.13
C MET A 26 10.13 1.31 2.04
N SER A 27 10.97 2.33 2.10
CA SER A 27 12.10 2.54 1.19
C SER A 27 13.43 2.03 1.76
N GLY A 28 14.41 1.86 0.87
CA GLY A 28 15.78 1.49 1.22
C GLY A 28 15.87 0.07 1.78
N GLU A 29 16.81 -0.14 2.71
CA GLU A 29 17.00 -1.44 3.37
C GLU A 29 15.71 -1.96 4.02
N LYS A 30 14.91 -1.05 4.59
CA LYS A 30 13.62 -1.36 5.22
C LYS A 30 12.62 -1.99 4.26
N TRP A 31 12.77 -1.89 2.95
CA TRP A 31 11.90 -2.60 2.00
C TRP A 31 12.06 -4.12 2.10
N CYS A 32 13.28 -4.62 2.28
CA CYS A 32 13.63 -6.03 2.11
C CYS A 32 13.23 -6.93 3.28
N HIS A 33 12.56 -6.38 4.30
CA HIS A 33 12.28 -7.10 5.54
C HIS A 33 10.86 -7.65 5.60
N PRO A 34 10.65 -8.76 6.34
CA PRO A 34 9.33 -9.36 6.50
C PRO A 34 8.47 -8.57 7.48
N LYS A 35 7.15 -8.81 7.45
CA LYS A 35 6.15 -8.13 8.30
C LYS A 35 6.51 -8.15 9.79
N SER A 36 7.10 -9.25 10.27
CA SER A 36 7.52 -9.42 11.66
C SER A 36 8.62 -8.47 12.12
N TRP A 37 9.38 -7.88 11.20
CA TRP A 37 10.44 -6.91 11.52
C TRP A 37 9.86 -5.54 11.89
N TYR A 38 8.68 -5.19 11.38
CA TYR A 38 8.07 -3.88 11.61
C TYR A 38 7.24 -3.88 12.89
N SER A 39 7.33 -2.79 13.64
CA SER A 39 6.42 -2.55 14.77
C SER A 39 4.96 -2.48 14.30
N LYS A 40 4.04 -2.89 15.17
CA LYS A 40 2.59 -2.78 14.90
C LYS A 40 2.18 -1.35 14.54
N GLU A 41 2.77 -0.36 15.22
CA GLU A 41 2.53 1.07 14.92
C GLU A 41 2.87 1.42 13.47
N LEU A 42 4.02 0.96 12.96
CA LEU A 42 4.43 1.25 11.60
C LEU A 42 3.54 0.53 10.57
N GLN A 43 3.13 -0.71 10.85
CA GLN A 43 2.18 -1.45 10.02
C GLN A 43 0.82 -0.71 9.95
N ASP A 44 0.29 -0.27 11.09
CA ASP A 44 -0.97 0.48 11.16
C ASP A 44 -0.86 1.83 10.45
N LYS A 45 0.29 2.49 10.54
CA LYS A 45 0.58 3.75 9.85
C LYS A 45 0.58 3.59 8.33
N LEU A 46 1.24 2.54 7.82
CA LEU A 46 1.21 2.17 6.40
C LEU A 46 -0.22 1.93 5.92
N LYS A 47 -0.99 1.15 6.67
CA LYS A 47 -2.39 0.84 6.35
C LYS A 47 -3.26 2.10 6.32
N LYS A 48 -3.09 3.00 7.29
CA LYS A 48 -3.82 4.28 7.37
C LYS A 48 -3.50 5.18 6.19
N ARG A 49 -2.23 5.27 5.79
CA ARG A 49 -1.79 6.06 4.62
C ARG A 49 -2.34 5.49 3.32
N ALA A 50 -2.25 4.18 3.12
CA ALA A 50 -2.81 3.51 1.94
C ALA A 50 -4.33 3.77 1.81
N LYS A 51 -5.07 3.62 2.92
CA LYS A 51 -6.51 3.91 2.97
C LYS A 51 -6.84 5.37 2.69
N LYS A 52 -6.02 6.31 3.18
CA LYS A 52 -6.22 7.74 2.90
C LYS A 52 -6.10 8.01 1.40
N VAL A 53 -5.04 7.52 0.77
CA VAL A 53 -4.82 7.69 -0.67
C VAL A 53 -5.93 7.02 -1.49
N ALA A 54 -6.39 5.83 -1.11
CA ALA A 54 -7.52 5.18 -1.75
C ALA A 54 -8.79 6.04 -1.73
N ARG A 55 -9.10 6.65 -0.57
CA ARG A 55 -10.26 7.54 -0.42
C ARG A 55 -10.12 8.81 -1.25
N GLU A 56 -8.91 9.37 -1.36
CA GLU A 56 -8.64 10.52 -2.23
C GLU A 56 -8.90 10.18 -3.70
N LEU A 57 -8.39 9.04 -4.18
CA LEU A 57 -8.64 8.59 -5.57
C LEU A 57 -10.13 8.36 -5.85
N ILE A 58 -10.87 7.81 -4.87
CA ILE A 58 -12.33 7.63 -5.02
C ILE A 58 -13.04 8.98 -5.08
N LYS A 59 -12.68 9.93 -4.20
CA LYS A 59 -13.24 11.28 -4.22
C LYS A 59 -12.93 12.05 -5.50
N GLU A 60 -11.76 11.82 -6.09
CA GLU A 60 -11.35 12.39 -7.38
C GLU A 60 -12.07 11.75 -8.57
N GLY A 61 -12.93 10.73 -8.35
CA GLY A 61 -13.63 10.02 -9.42
C GLY A 61 -12.74 9.08 -10.22
N LYS A 62 -11.49 8.84 -9.77
CA LYS A 62 -10.58 7.90 -10.43
C LYS A 62 -10.99 6.46 -10.18
N ALA A 63 -11.58 6.15 -9.02
CA ALA A 63 -12.14 4.84 -8.73
C ALA A 63 -13.50 5.00 -8.02
N ASN A 64 -14.29 3.94 -7.98
CA ASN A 64 -15.59 3.93 -7.32
C ASN A 64 -15.52 3.39 -5.88
N ARG A 65 -14.69 2.35 -5.66
CA ARG A 65 -14.60 1.64 -4.39
C ARG A 65 -13.26 0.93 -4.19
N VAL A 66 -13.01 0.55 -2.93
CA VAL A 66 -11.98 -0.43 -2.59
C VAL A 66 -12.55 -1.83 -2.80
N VAL A 67 -11.86 -2.65 -3.60
CA VAL A 67 -12.25 -4.04 -3.84
C VAL A 67 -11.58 -4.97 -2.84
N PHE A 68 -10.28 -4.77 -2.63
CA PHE A 68 -9.47 -5.67 -1.83
C PHE A 68 -8.32 -4.91 -1.15
N VAL A 69 -7.94 -5.37 0.05
CA VAL A 69 -6.75 -4.91 0.75
C VAL A 69 -5.93 -6.13 1.11
N ASP A 70 -4.75 -6.23 0.54
CA ASP A 70 -3.80 -7.31 0.83
C ASP A 70 -2.67 -6.79 1.71
N ASP A 71 -2.31 -7.57 2.71
CA ASP A 71 -1.11 -7.36 3.54
C ASP A 71 -0.35 -8.67 3.80
N VAL A 72 -0.59 -9.69 2.95
CA VAL A 72 -0.07 -11.05 3.09
C VAL A 72 0.38 -11.63 1.74
N HIS A 73 1.48 -11.12 1.18
CA HIS A 73 2.14 -11.80 0.07
C HIS A 73 3.20 -12.79 0.60
N PHE A 74 2.83 -14.07 0.70
CA PHE A 74 3.67 -15.17 1.18
C PHE A 74 4.88 -15.52 0.29
N LYS A 75 5.00 -14.94 -0.91
CA LYS A 75 5.98 -15.37 -1.92
C LYS A 75 7.31 -14.62 -1.89
N PHE A 76 7.37 -13.46 -1.23
CA PHE A 76 8.58 -12.65 -1.15
C PHE A 76 8.83 -12.19 0.29
N PRO A 77 10.10 -12.05 0.71
CA PRO A 77 10.44 -11.73 2.10
C PRO A 77 10.13 -10.27 2.49
N HIS A 78 9.54 -9.46 1.61
CA HIS A 78 9.26 -8.05 1.87
C HIS A 78 7.79 -7.81 2.26
N PHE A 79 7.59 -6.95 3.26
CA PHE A 79 6.25 -6.52 3.67
C PHE A 79 5.75 -5.37 2.80
N HIS A 80 4.52 -5.53 2.31
CA HIS A 80 3.79 -4.45 1.66
C HIS A 80 2.30 -4.53 1.96
N ILE A 81 1.62 -3.41 1.78
CA ILE A 81 0.17 -3.34 1.77
C ILE A 81 -0.28 -2.93 0.38
N GLN A 82 -1.14 -3.74 -0.23
CA GLN A 82 -1.80 -3.42 -1.49
C GLN A 82 -3.25 -3.05 -1.24
N VAL A 83 -3.72 -2.01 -1.92
CA VAL A 83 -5.14 -1.64 -1.95
C VAL A 83 -5.57 -1.61 -3.41
N CYS A 84 -6.45 -2.54 -3.78
CA CYS A 84 -6.99 -2.67 -5.13
C CYS A 84 -8.31 -1.91 -5.23
N LEU A 85 -8.46 -1.10 -6.27
CA LEU A 85 -9.59 -0.20 -6.51
C LEU A 85 -10.26 -0.49 -7.86
N GLN A 86 -11.55 -0.19 -7.95
CA GLN A 86 -12.39 -0.27 -9.14
C GLN A 86 -13.37 0.90 -9.14
#